data_AF-A0A7C3S2J2-F1
#
_entry.id   AF-A0A7C3S2J2-F1
#
_cell.length_a   1.000
_cell.length_b   1.000
_cell.length_c   1.000
_cell.angle_alpha   90.00
_cell.angle_beta   90.00
_cell.angle_gamma   90.00
#
_symmetry.space_group_name_H-M   'P 1'
#
loop_
_entity.id
_entity.type
_entity.pdbx_description
1 polymer ?
#
loop_
_entity_poly.entity_id
_entity_poly.type
_entity_poly.pdbx_seq_one_letter_code
_entity_poly.pdbx_strand_id
1 'polypeptide(L)'
;MKRIFTARWLGLACVLSLVVVFLGPDLLSLTQAAEKPKLTVWWNKGYYKEEDEGFKKVAEDFARDNNVTMDLTFTIQDDLGPKIISALIARRVPDVAFCFFTDWQIAPKFAWEGKLSAVTDVINDLKPRYIESHLKT
;
A
#
# COMPACT_ATOMS: atom_id res chain seq x y z
N MET A 1 -27.81 5.23 68.88
CA MET A 1 -28.12 4.54 67.60
C MET A 1 -27.69 5.41 66.43
N LYS A 2 -27.24 4.83 65.31
CA LYS A 2 -26.84 5.45 64.02
C LYS A 2 -25.37 5.89 63.84
N ARG A 3 -24.41 4.94 63.84
CA ARG A 3 -23.07 5.16 63.22
C ARG A 3 -22.43 3.90 62.60
N ILE A 4 -23.24 2.92 62.17
CA ILE A 4 -22.71 1.62 61.68
C ILE A 4 -22.99 1.39 60.17
N PHE A 5 -23.89 2.16 59.56
CA PHE A 5 -24.34 1.91 58.18
C PHE A 5 -23.45 2.48 57.06
N THR A 6 -22.55 3.41 57.36
CA THR A 6 -21.72 4.08 56.32
C THR A 6 -20.42 3.32 56.02
N ALA A 7 -19.92 2.49 56.95
CA ALA A 7 -18.64 1.79 56.78
C ALA A 7 -18.73 0.57 55.83
N ARG A 8 -19.89 -0.08 55.74
CA ARG A 8 -20.07 -1.31 54.94
C ARG A 8 -20.14 -1.03 53.43
N TRP A 9 -20.59 0.16 53.05
CA TRP A 9 -20.68 0.60 51.65
C TRP A 9 -19.35 1.17 51.13
N LEU A 10 -18.54 1.79 52.00
CA LEU A 10 -17.19 2.23 51.65
C LEU A 10 -16.24 1.05 51.36
N GLY A 11 -16.33 -0.04 52.15
CA GLY A 11 -15.51 -1.23 51.94
C GLY A 11 -15.81 -1.93 50.62
N LEU A 12 -17.09 -2.03 50.24
CA LEU A 12 -17.50 -2.65 48.97
C LEU A 12 -17.07 -1.81 47.76
N ALA A 13 -17.15 -0.48 47.86
CA ALA A 13 -16.71 0.44 46.82
C ALA A 13 -15.19 0.42 46.62
N CYS A 14 -14.40 0.27 47.69
CA CYS A 14 -12.94 0.12 47.63
C CYS A 14 -12.51 -1.22 47.02
N VAL A 15 -13.25 -2.31 47.27
CA VAL A 15 -12.95 -3.62 46.68
C VAL A 15 -13.35 -3.67 45.20
N LEU A 16 -14.46 -3.02 44.82
CA LEU A 16 -14.86 -2.89 43.41
C LEU A 16 -13.88 -2.02 42.60
N SER A 17 -13.34 -0.94 43.18
CA SER A 17 -12.31 -0.13 42.51
C SER A 17 -10.95 -0.84 42.45
N LEU A 18 -10.61 -1.71 43.40
CA LEU A 18 -9.39 -2.52 43.37
C LEU A 18 -9.42 -3.64 42.32
N VAL A 19 -10.59 -4.24 42.03
CA VAL A 19 -10.72 -5.26 40.98
C VAL A 19 -10.59 -4.66 39.58
N VAL A 20 -11.06 -3.42 39.36
CA VAL A 20 -10.86 -2.69 38.09
C VAL A 20 -9.39 -2.31 37.86
N VAL A 21 -8.59 -2.18 38.92
CA VAL A 21 -7.16 -1.82 38.82
C VAL A 21 -6.26 -3.04 38.63
N PHE A 22 -6.66 -4.23 39.10
CA PHE A 22 -5.90 -5.47 38.88
C PHE A 22 -6.15 -6.11 37.50
N LEU A 23 -7.24 -5.77 36.83
CA LEU A 23 -7.43 -5.96 35.40
C LEU A 23 -6.87 -4.72 34.70
N GLY A 24 -5.54 -4.66 34.59
CA GLY A 24 -4.82 -3.52 34.03
C GLY A 24 -5.32 -3.11 32.63
N PRO A 25 -4.93 -1.91 32.15
CA PRO A 25 -5.33 -1.36 30.85
C PRO A 25 -4.93 -2.22 29.62
N ASP A 26 -4.26 -3.36 29.83
CA ASP A 26 -3.84 -4.31 28.80
C ASP A 26 -5.00 -4.99 28.06
N LEU A 27 -6.23 -4.99 28.62
CA LEU A 27 -7.41 -5.53 27.93
C LEU A 27 -7.94 -4.63 26.79
N LEU A 28 -7.45 -3.39 26.67
CA LEU A 28 -7.86 -2.46 25.60
C LEU A 28 -6.90 -2.44 24.39
N SER A 29 -5.84 -3.26 24.37
CA SER A 29 -4.86 -3.28 23.27
C SER A 29 -5.10 -4.39 22.23
N LEU A 30 -6.22 -5.10 22.28
CA LEU A 30 -6.44 -6.31 21.45
C LEU A 30 -6.79 -6.07 19.97
N THR A 31 -6.73 -4.83 19.49
CA THR A 31 -6.90 -4.53 18.05
C THR A 31 -5.88 -3.51 17.58
N GLN A 32 -4.60 -3.88 17.59
CA GLN A 32 -3.69 -3.27 16.63
C GLN A 32 -4.08 -3.81 15.25
N ALA A 33 -4.90 -3.06 14.51
CA ALA A 33 -5.23 -3.40 13.14
C ALA A 33 -3.92 -3.59 12.39
N ALA A 34 -3.72 -4.77 11.79
CA ALA A 34 -2.54 -5.03 10.97
C ALA A 34 -2.45 -3.96 9.89
N GLU A 35 -1.32 -3.25 9.81
CA GLU A 35 -1.09 -2.25 8.78
C GLU A 35 -1.17 -2.91 7.42
N LYS A 36 -2.04 -2.39 6.54
CA LYS A 36 -2.21 -2.93 5.19
C LYS A 36 -0.90 -2.80 4.42
N PRO A 37 -0.47 -3.81 3.63
CA PRO A 37 0.67 -3.69 2.76
C PRO A 37 0.55 -2.45 1.87
N LYS A 38 1.60 -1.62 1.82
CA LYS A 38 1.62 -0.39 1.05
C LYS A 38 2.37 -0.63 -0.26
N LEU A 39 1.73 -0.33 -1.39
CA LEU A 39 2.32 -0.37 -2.73
C LEU A 39 2.58 1.05 -3.21
N THR A 40 3.82 1.33 -3.60
CA THR A 40 4.23 2.63 -4.16
C THR A 40 4.25 2.54 -5.68
N VAL A 41 3.49 3.39 -6.34
CA VAL A 41 3.33 3.40 -7.80
C VAL A 41 3.67 4.78 -8.34
N TRP A 42 4.62 4.83 -9.29
CA TRP A 42 4.91 6.03 -10.05
C TRP A 42 4.32 5.89 -11.45
N TRP A 43 3.43 6.81 -11.80
CA TRP A 43 2.70 6.75 -13.05
C TRP A 43 2.91 8.03 -13.85
N ASN A 44 2.97 7.89 -15.17
CA ASN A 44 3.02 9.04 -16.04
C ASN A 44 1.72 9.83 -15.93
N LYS A 45 1.84 11.15 -15.80
CA LYS A 45 0.67 12.02 -15.79
C LYS A 45 0.05 12.07 -17.18
N GLY A 46 -1.25 11.83 -17.27
CA GLY A 46 -2.03 11.95 -18.49
C GLY A 46 -2.07 13.39 -19.01
N TYR A 47 -2.34 13.53 -20.30
CA TYR A 47 -2.58 14.85 -20.90
C TYR A 47 -3.98 15.36 -20.56
N TYR A 48 -4.92 14.43 -20.35
CA TYR A 48 -6.29 14.72 -19.97
C TYR A 48 -6.56 14.28 -18.52
N LYS A 49 -7.42 15.02 -17.84
CA LYS A 49 -7.74 14.76 -16.43
C LYS A 49 -8.41 13.40 -16.26
N GLU A 50 -9.20 13.00 -17.24
CA GLU A 50 -9.97 11.76 -17.28
C GLU A 50 -9.04 10.52 -17.30
N GLU A 51 -7.84 10.64 -17.86
CA GLU A 51 -6.84 9.56 -17.84
C GLU A 51 -6.34 9.30 -16.42
N ASP A 52 -5.96 10.37 -15.71
CA ASP A 52 -5.50 10.31 -14.32
C ASP A 52 -6.62 9.81 -13.39
N GLU A 53 -7.86 10.28 -13.58
CA GLU A 53 -9.02 9.86 -12.80
C GLU A 53 -9.38 8.39 -13.05
N GLY A 54 -9.32 7.94 -14.30
CA GLY A 54 -9.51 6.55 -14.67
C GLY A 54 -8.50 5.64 -13.98
N PHE A 55 -7.21 6.01 -14.00
CA PHE A 55 -6.17 5.23 -13.35
C PHE A 55 -6.30 5.22 -11.82
N LYS A 56 -6.66 6.35 -11.20
CA LYS A 56 -6.96 6.41 -9.75
C LYS A 56 -8.06 5.44 -9.36
N LYS A 57 -9.15 5.40 -10.12
CA LYS A 57 -10.25 4.46 -9.86
C LYS A 57 -9.79 3.01 -9.94
N VAL A 58 -8.99 2.66 -10.95
CA VAL A 58 -8.41 1.30 -11.06
C VAL A 58 -7.52 0.98 -9.85
N ALA A 59 -6.70 1.92 -9.39
CA ALA A 59 -5.86 1.75 -8.22
C ALA A 59 -6.68 1.60 -6.93
N GLU A 60 -7.77 2.36 -6.77
CA GLU A 60 -8.70 2.26 -5.64
C GLU A 60 -9.42 0.91 -5.62
N ASP A 61 -9.92 0.45 -6.77
CA ASP A 61 -10.55 -0.85 -6.91
C ASP A 61 -9.57 -1.98 -6.57
N PHE A 62 -8.34 -1.91 -7.09
CA PHE A 62 -7.28 -2.86 -6.76
C PHE A 62 -6.92 -2.87 -5.27
N ALA A 63 -6.81 -1.70 -4.66
CA ALA A 63 -6.52 -1.53 -3.24
C ALA A 63 -7.59 -2.17 -2.36
N ARG A 64 -8.86 -1.94 -2.71
CA ARG A 64 -10.02 -2.53 -2.02
C ARG A 64 -10.03 -4.04 -2.15
N ASP A 65 -9.86 -4.56 -3.36
CA ASP A 65 -10.03 -5.99 -3.65
C ASP A 65 -8.89 -6.84 -3.07
N ASN A 66 -7.70 -6.28 -2.91
CA ASN A 66 -6.51 -6.98 -2.38
C ASN A 66 -6.16 -6.60 -0.93
N ASN A 67 -6.97 -5.75 -0.29
CA ASN A 67 -6.72 -5.22 1.05
C ASN A 67 -5.32 -4.59 1.23
N VAL A 68 -4.89 -3.81 0.23
CA VAL A 68 -3.63 -3.08 0.22
C VAL A 68 -3.87 -1.56 0.24
N THR A 69 -2.83 -0.78 0.54
CA THR A 69 -2.84 0.68 0.40
C THR A 69 -2.01 1.07 -0.81
N MET A 70 -2.53 1.97 -1.66
CA MET A 70 -1.82 2.45 -2.85
C MET A 70 -1.30 3.87 -2.63
N ASP A 71 -0.01 4.09 -2.84
CA ASP A 71 0.65 5.39 -2.86
C ASP A 71 1.00 5.75 -4.29
N LEU A 72 0.12 6.52 -4.91
CA LEU A 72 0.15 6.81 -6.33
C LEU A 72 0.67 8.22 -6.58
N THR A 73 1.78 8.32 -7.31
CA THR A 73 2.37 9.59 -7.75
C THR A 73 2.25 9.75 -9.26
N PHE A 74 1.66 10.85 -9.70
CA PHE A 74 1.65 11.26 -11.11
C PHE A 74 2.74 12.28 -11.38
N THR A 75 3.53 12.07 -12.42
CA THR A 75 4.62 12.98 -12.82
C THR A 75 4.67 13.04 -14.34
N ILE A 76 4.94 14.22 -14.90
CA ILE A 76 5.07 14.39 -16.36
C ILE A 76 6.26 13.57 -16.89
N GLN A 77 6.17 13.16 -18.14
CA GLN A 77 7.14 12.25 -18.76
C GLN A 77 8.60 12.76 -18.67
N ASP A 78 8.81 14.05 -18.92
CA ASP A 78 10.14 14.69 -18.93
C ASP A 78 10.86 14.58 -17.58
N ASP A 79 10.11 14.56 -16.48
CA ASP A 79 10.65 14.43 -15.13
C ASP A 79 10.66 12.97 -14.66
N LEU A 80 9.65 12.19 -15.04
CA LEU A 80 9.46 10.83 -14.54
C LEU A 80 10.52 9.86 -15.08
N GLY A 81 10.89 9.95 -16.36
CA GLY A 81 11.94 9.11 -16.95
C GLY A 81 13.27 9.20 -16.21
N PRO A 82 13.88 10.41 -16.10
CA PRO A 82 15.11 10.63 -15.33
C PRO A 82 14.99 10.20 -13.85
N LYS A 83 13.82 10.40 -13.23
CA LYS A 83 13.54 9.96 -11.85
C LYS A 83 13.62 8.43 -11.71
N ILE A 84 12.99 7.67 -12.61
CA ILE A 84 13.04 6.20 -12.62
C ILE A 84 14.47 5.71 -12.82
N ILE A 85 15.19 6.27 -13.80
CA ILE A 85 16.59 5.91 -14.07
C ILE A 85 17.47 6.14 -12.84
N SER A 86 17.34 7.31 -12.21
CA SER A 86 18.10 7.64 -11.00
C SER A 86 17.75 6.72 -9.83
N ALA A 87 16.47 6.38 -9.66
CA ALA A 87 15.99 5.45 -8.65
C ALA A 87 16.53 4.02 -8.85
N LEU A 88 16.59 3.53 -10.09
CA LEU A 88 17.17 2.24 -10.45
C LEU A 88 18.68 2.19 -10.15
N ILE A 89 19.41 3.26 -10.43
CA ILE A 89 20.84 3.38 -10.11
C ILE A 89 21.06 3.41 -8.60
N ALA A 90 20.24 4.20 -7.87
CA ALA A 90 20.34 4.36 -6.43
C ALA A 90 19.75 3.19 -5.62
N ARG A 91 19.10 2.22 -6.28
CA ARG A 91 18.34 1.11 -5.66
C ARG A 91 17.26 1.60 -4.69
N ARG A 92 16.59 2.71 -5.04
CA ARG A 92 15.47 3.30 -4.30
C ARG A 92 14.27 3.45 -5.22
N VAL A 93 13.77 2.30 -5.68
CA VAL A 93 12.70 2.19 -6.68
C VAL A 93 11.31 2.09 -6.02
N PRO A 94 10.24 2.52 -6.72
CA PRO A 94 8.88 2.13 -6.35
C PRO A 94 8.65 0.64 -6.64
N ASP A 95 7.51 0.11 -6.19
CA ASP A 95 7.10 -1.27 -6.51
C ASP A 95 6.71 -1.40 -7.99
N VAL A 96 6.04 -0.38 -8.54
CA VAL A 96 5.65 -0.30 -9.95
C VAL A 96 5.94 1.09 -10.50
N ALA A 97 6.52 1.16 -11.69
CA ALA A 97 6.72 2.40 -12.41
C ALA A 97 6.28 2.26 -13.86
N PHE A 98 5.52 3.24 -14.36
CA PHE A 98 5.18 3.37 -15.77
C PHE A 98 5.44 4.80 -16.25
N CYS A 99 6.33 4.92 -17.22
CA CYS A 99 6.54 6.13 -18.00
C CYS A 99 6.31 5.82 -19.49
N PHE A 100 5.87 6.79 -20.28
CA PHE A 100 5.96 6.62 -21.73
C PHE A 100 7.42 6.36 -22.11
N PHE A 101 7.61 5.53 -23.14
CA PHE A 101 8.93 5.16 -23.66
C PHE A 101 9.80 4.30 -22.75
N THR A 102 9.23 3.75 -21.67
CA THR A 102 9.90 2.79 -20.78
C THR A 102 10.43 1.58 -21.56
N ASP A 103 9.67 1.10 -22.53
CA ASP A 103 9.93 -0.08 -23.36
C ASP A 103 11.19 0.01 -24.23
N TRP A 104 11.56 1.19 -24.73
CA TRP A 104 12.76 1.35 -25.56
C TRP A 104 13.90 2.11 -24.87
N GLN A 105 13.61 2.97 -23.88
CA GLN A 105 14.64 3.80 -23.24
C GLN A 105 15.16 3.23 -21.91
N ILE A 106 14.31 2.52 -21.16
CA ILE A 106 14.62 2.12 -19.78
C ILE A 106 14.74 0.60 -19.69
N ALA A 107 13.64 -0.11 -19.98
CA ALA A 107 13.52 -1.54 -19.76
C ALA A 107 14.65 -2.37 -20.40
N PRO A 108 15.08 -2.16 -21.66
CA PRO A 108 16.08 -3.03 -22.29
C PRO A 108 17.41 -3.06 -21.55
N LYS A 109 17.91 -1.89 -21.15
CA LYS A 109 19.18 -1.77 -20.41
C LYS A 109 19.06 -2.39 -19.02
N PHE A 110 18.06 -1.99 -18.25
CA PHE A 110 17.95 -2.39 -16.84
C PHE A 110 17.50 -3.85 -16.69
N ALA A 111 16.73 -4.40 -17.63
CA ALA A 111 16.43 -5.83 -17.70
C ALA A 111 17.70 -6.63 -17.98
N TRP A 112 18.52 -6.22 -18.94
CA TRP A 112 19.80 -6.88 -19.24
C TRP A 112 20.76 -6.86 -18.04
N GLU A 113 20.77 -5.77 -17.27
CA GLU A 113 21.52 -5.64 -16.02
C GLU A 113 20.91 -6.43 -14.83
N GLY A 114 19.79 -7.13 -15.02
CA GLY A 114 19.12 -7.90 -13.97
C GLY A 114 18.52 -7.02 -12.85
N LYS A 115 18.21 -5.75 -13.15
CA LYS A 115 17.68 -4.78 -12.19
C LYS A 115 16.15 -4.68 -12.17
N LEU A 116 15.47 -5.41 -13.06
CA LEU A 116 14.02 -5.50 -13.13
C LEU A 116 13.56 -6.91 -12.74
N SER A 117 12.39 -7.00 -12.10
CA SER A 117 11.81 -8.30 -11.74
C SER A 117 11.30 -9.01 -12.99
N ALA A 118 11.47 -10.33 -13.06
CA ALA A 118 10.85 -11.15 -14.10
C ALA A 118 9.34 -11.25 -13.86
N VAL A 119 8.54 -10.96 -14.88
CA VAL A 119 7.07 -10.93 -14.80
C VAL A 119 6.41 -11.95 -15.75
N THR A 120 7.15 -12.98 -16.16
CA THR A 120 6.68 -14.01 -17.10
C THR A 120 5.39 -14.69 -16.63
N ASP A 121 5.28 -15.00 -15.34
CA ASP A 121 4.10 -15.66 -14.77
C ASP A 121 2.87 -14.74 -14.83
N VAL A 122 3.05 -13.46 -14.49
CA VAL A 122 1.98 -12.45 -14.57
C VAL A 122 1.47 -12.30 -16.02
N ILE A 123 2.38 -12.28 -16.99
CA ILE A 123 2.00 -12.22 -18.41
C ILE A 123 1.25 -13.50 -18.81
N ASN A 124 1.72 -14.67 -18.39
CA ASN A 124 1.10 -15.95 -18.69
C ASN A 124 -0.35 -16.04 -18.20
N ASP A 125 -0.61 -15.61 -16.97
CA ASP A 125 -1.96 -15.61 -16.38
C ASP A 125 -2.90 -14.64 -17.08
N LEU A 126 -2.35 -13.54 -17.61
CA LEU A 126 -3.11 -12.50 -18.29
C LEU A 126 -3.18 -12.66 -19.81
N LYS A 127 -2.55 -13.69 -20.39
CA LYS A 127 -2.53 -13.96 -21.85
C LYS A 127 -3.89 -13.80 -22.54
N PRO A 128 -5.02 -14.32 -22.00
CA PRO A 128 -6.32 -14.19 -22.66
C PRO A 128 -6.82 -12.74 -22.80
N ARG A 129 -6.25 -11.79 -22.05
CA ARG A 129 -6.59 -10.36 -22.11
C ARG A 129 -5.80 -9.59 -23.17
N TYR A 130 -4.73 -10.17 -23.70
CA TYR A 130 -3.85 -9.51 -24.66
C TYR A 130 -4.18 -9.92 -26.09
N ILE A 131 -3.89 -9.02 -27.02
CA ILE A 131 -3.87 -9.33 -28.45
C ILE A 131 -2.65 -10.21 -28.71
N GLU A 132 -2.88 -11.40 -29.27
CA GLU A 132 -1.82 -12.43 -29.44
C GLU A 132 -0.61 -11.91 -30.22
N SER A 133 -0.81 -11.02 -31.20
CA SER A 133 0.28 -10.42 -31.99
C SER A 133 1.24 -9.58 -31.14
N HIS A 134 0.82 -9.05 -29.99
CA HIS A 134 1.64 -8.22 -29.10
C HIS A 134 2.42 -9.03 -28.05
N LEU A 135 2.18 -10.34 -27.96
CA LEU A 135 2.87 -11.24 -27.01
C LEU A 135 4.09 -11.94 -27.62
N LYS A 136 4.34 -11.73 -28.92
CA LYS A 136 5.46 -12.35 -29.63
C LYS A 136 6.73 -11.57 -29.31
N THR A 137 7.79 -12.27 -28.92
CA THR A 137 9.13 -11.72 -28.63
C THR A 137 10.05 -11.94 -29.82
#